data_AF-A0A2B7ZLR1-F1
#
_entry.id   AF-A0A2B7ZLR1-F1
#
_cell.length_a   1.000
_cell.length_b   1.000
_cell.length_c   1.000
_cell.angle_alpha   90.00
_cell.angle_beta   90.00
_cell.angle_gamma   90.00
#
_symmetry.space_group_name_H-M   'P 1'
#
loop_
_entity.id
_entity.type
_entity.pdbx_description
1 polymer ?
#
loop_
_entity_poly.entity_id
_entity_poly.type
_entity_poly.pdbx_seq_one_letter_code
_entity_poly.pdbx_strand_id
1 'polypeptide(L)'
;MQLNESTMKDVNDRYESCGYAKFMNDALQFTPTGKLPAAPKGVVDFCPYLWNVLGFPSLAGGPNNYFNRTDVQKTSNAPPTNYMVCSGQYEFFPGGDKSTPSGLRPLPNVIEKTNNTIIGHGALDFLLF
;
A
#
# COMPACT_ATOMS: atom_id res chain seq x y z
N MET A 1 -9.48 -13.62 -12.03
CA MET A 1 -8.78 -14.71 -11.33
C MET A 1 -9.54 -14.97 -10.05
N GLN A 2 -10.19 -16.12 -9.90
CA GLN A 2 -10.89 -16.47 -8.67
C GLN A 2 -9.94 -17.30 -7.82
N LEU A 3 -9.73 -16.87 -6.57
CA LEU A 3 -9.02 -17.67 -5.58
C LEU A 3 -9.90 -18.88 -5.21
N ASN A 4 -9.29 -20.04 -4.96
CA ASN A 4 -10.05 -21.21 -4.53
C ASN A 4 -10.56 -21.05 -3.09
N GLU A 5 -11.53 -21.86 -2.70
CA GLU A 5 -12.20 -21.76 -1.40
C GLU A 5 -11.24 -21.92 -0.21
N SER A 6 -10.27 -22.84 -0.31
CA SER A 6 -9.30 -23.06 0.77
C SER A 6 -8.37 -21.86 0.98
N THR A 7 -7.92 -21.22 -0.09
CA THR A 7 -7.10 -20.00 -0.02
C THR A 7 -7.92 -18.85 0.54
N MET A 8 -9.17 -18.69 0.09
CA MET A 8 -10.06 -17.65 0.60
C MET A 8 -10.32 -17.85 2.10
N LYS A 9 -10.48 -19.10 2.54
CA LYS A 9 -10.65 -19.44 3.96
C LYS A 9 -9.43 -19.09 4.80
N ASP A 10 -8.21 -19.50 4.39
CA ASP A 10 -6.98 -19.19 5.14
C ASP A 10 -6.75 -17.68 5.27
N VAL A 11 -6.99 -16.92 4.19
CA VAL A 11 -6.89 -15.46 4.20
C VAL A 11 -7.87 -14.85 5.19
N ASN A 12 -9.14 -15.27 5.16
CA ASN A 12 -10.17 -14.77 6.08
C ASN A 12 -9.88 -15.15 7.54
N ASP A 13 -9.43 -16.39 7.80
CA ASP A 13 -9.09 -16.83 9.15
C ASP A 13 -7.92 -16.01 9.73
N ARG A 14 -6.91 -15.68 8.91
CA ARG A 14 -5.81 -14.80 9.31
C ARG A 14 -6.27 -13.38 9.56
N TYR A 15 -7.10 -12.84 8.66
CA TYR A 15 -7.69 -11.50 8.74
C TYR A 15 -8.49 -11.29 10.04
N GLU A 16 -9.24 -12.31 10.45
CA GLU A 16 -10.02 -12.31 11.70
C GLU A 16 -9.13 -12.55 12.93
N SER A 17 -8.25 -13.55 12.89
CA SER A 17 -7.46 -13.97 14.06
C SER A 17 -6.48 -12.91 14.56
N CYS A 18 -5.96 -12.05 13.68
CA CYS A 18 -5.10 -10.93 14.09
C CYS A 18 -5.88 -9.68 14.52
N GLY A 19 -7.22 -9.75 14.56
CA GLY A 19 -8.09 -8.63 14.95
C GLY A 19 -8.15 -7.49 13.91
N TYR A 20 -7.56 -7.70 12.74
CA TYR A 20 -7.48 -6.69 11.68
C TYR A 20 -8.87 -6.43 11.08
N ALA A 21 -9.72 -7.45 10.98
CA ALA A 21 -11.11 -7.29 10.54
C ALA A 21 -11.90 -6.27 11.37
N LYS A 22 -11.83 -6.41 12.69
CA LYS A 22 -12.47 -5.49 13.62
C LYS A 22 -11.86 -4.10 13.53
N PHE A 23 -10.52 -4.01 13.49
CA PHE A 23 -9.82 -2.74 13.35
C PHE A 23 -10.26 -1.99 12.08
N MET A 24 -10.34 -2.67 10.93
CA MET A 24 -10.74 -2.04 9.67
C MET A 24 -12.19 -1.56 9.69
N ASN A 25 -13.11 -2.34 10.25
CA ASN A 25 -14.51 -1.91 10.40
C ASN A 25 -14.65 -0.68 11.31
N ASP A 26 -13.87 -0.62 12.40
CA ASP A 26 -13.91 0.51 13.34
C ASP A 26 -13.17 1.75 12.76
N ALA A 27 -12.07 1.55 12.04
CA ALA A 27 -11.18 2.61 11.57
C ALA A 27 -11.58 3.22 10.21
N LEU A 28 -12.23 2.45 9.33
CA LEU A 28 -12.61 2.91 7.98
C LEU A 28 -14.07 3.37 7.88
N GLN A 29 -14.79 3.42 9.01
CA GLN A 29 -16.16 3.91 9.02
C GLN A 29 -16.21 5.43 8.90
N PHE A 30 -16.88 5.91 7.85
CA PHE A 30 -17.22 7.32 7.71
C PHE A 30 -18.68 7.54 8.18
N THR A 31 -18.99 8.54 8.99
CA THR A 31 -18.11 9.57 9.59
C THR A 31 -17.32 9.03 10.80
N PRO A 32 -16.10 9.56 11.07
CA PRO A 32 -15.29 9.10 12.20
C PRO A 32 -16.01 9.31 13.53
N THR A 33 -16.19 8.24 14.30
CA THR A 33 -16.87 8.26 15.62
C THR A 33 -15.97 8.71 16.76
N GLY A 34 -14.67 8.91 16.51
CA GLY A 34 -13.70 9.34 17.51
C GLY A 34 -12.26 9.23 17.02
N LYS A 35 -11.31 9.21 17.97
CA LYS A 35 -9.89 8.93 17.67
C LYS A 35 -9.76 7.49 17.16
N LEU A 36 -8.93 7.30 16.14
CA LEU A 36 -8.64 5.98 15.60
C LEU A 36 -8.09 5.05 16.71
N PRO A 37 -8.57 3.80 16.79
CA PRO A 37 -8.03 2.83 17.73
C PRO A 37 -6.57 2.50 17.41
N ALA A 38 -5.82 2.00 18.39
CA ALA A 38 -4.48 1.48 18.14
C ALA A 38 -4.55 0.17 17.34
N ALA A 39 -3.54 -0.08 16.49
CA ALA A 39 -3.46 -1.31 15.72
C ALA A 39 -3.32 -2.54 16.64
N PRO A 40 -3.89 -3.71 16.28
CA PRO A 40 -3.74 -4.95 17.05
C PRO A 40 -2.28 -5.39 17.17
N LYS A 41 -1.91 -6.01 18.30
CA LYS A 41 -0.53 -6.47 18.59
C LYS A 41 0.03 -7.48 17.57
N GLY A 42 -0.81 -8.34 16.98
CA GLY A 42 -0.35 -9.32 15.98
C GLY A 42 0.11 -8.71 14.65
N VAL A 43 -0.08 -7.40 14.45
CA VAL A 43 0.43 -6.66 13.28
C VAL A 43 1.90 -6.27 13.46
N VAL A 44 2.41 -6.20 14.71
CA VAL A 44 3.80 -5.83 15.01
C VAL A 44 4.74 -7.03 15.17
N ASP A 45 4.19 -8.24 15.31
CA ASP A 45 4.99 -9.46 15.43
C ASP A 45 5.50 -9.87 14.04
N PHE A 46 6.83 -9.95 13.90
CA PHE A 46 7.50 -10.25 12.63
C PHE A 46 6.99 -11.58 12.04
N CYS A 47 6.07 -11.48 11.08
CA CYS A 47 5.71 -12.57 10.20
C CYS A 47 6.84 -12.81 9.19
N PRO A 48 7.06 -14.04 8.70
CA PRO A 48 7.86 -14.24 7.50
C PRO A 48 7.30 -13.36 6.37
N TYR A 49 8.18 -12.79 5.52
CA TYR A 49 7.75 -11.93 4.42
C TYR A 49 6.67 -12.64 3.59
N LEU A 50 5.46 -12.08 3.58
CA LEU A 50 4.40 -12.54 2.69
C LEU A 50 4.79 -12.19 1.26
N TRP A 51 4.74 -13.15 0.35
CA TRP A 51 4.97 -12.88 -1.05
C TRP A 51 3.87 -11.98 -1.62
N ASN A 52 4.24 -11.17 -2.60
CA ASN A 52 3.34 -10.22 -3.25
C ASN A 52 3.47 -10.42 -4.75
N VAL A 53 2.33 -10.48 -5.46
CA VAL A 53 2.28 -10.53 -6.92
C VAL A 53 3.11 -9.44 -7.62
N LEU A 54 3.35 -8.32 -6.93
CA LEU A 54 4.18 -7.19 -7.39
C LEU A 54 5.70 -7.39 -7.17
N GLY A 55 6.12 -8.32 -6.30
CA GLY A 55 7.49 -8.44 -5.81
C GLY A 55 7.82 -7.42 -4.74
N PHE A 56 8.39 -6.28 -5.11
CA PHE A 56 8.81 -5.24 -4.16
C PHE A 56 7.61 -4.61 -3.42
N PRO A 57 7.71 -4.27 -2.10
CA PRO A 57 8.87 -4.40 -1.21
C PRO A 57 9.01 -5.77 -0.53
N SER A 58 8.20 -6.77 -0.91
CA SER A 58 8.34 -8.12 -0.35
C SER A 58 9.63 -8.78 -0.83
N LEU A 59 10.37 -9.36 0.12
CA LEU A 59 11.58 -10.14 -0.13
C LEU A 59 11.29 -11.64 -0.22
N ALA A 60 10.02 -12.05 -0.25
CA ALA A 60 9.63 -13.45 -0.31
C ALA A 60 9.84 -14.06 -1.71
N GLY A 61 10.03 -15.39 -1.75
CA GLY A 61 10.45 -16.13 -2.95
C GLY A 61 9.49 -16.13 -4.17
N GLY A 62 8.24 -15.66 -4.03
CA GLY A 62 7.31 -15.49 -5.15
C GLY A 62 6.42 -16.70 -5.48
N PRO A 63 5.59 -16.62 -6.55
CA PRO A 63 5.81 -15.82 -7.77
C PRO A 63 5.52 -14.32 -7.65
N ASN A 64 6.39 -13.50 -8.25
CA ASN A 64 6.38 -12.03 -8.16
C ASN A 64 6.31 -11.34 -9.55
N ASN A 65 5.74 -12.02 -10.55
CA ASN A 65 5.83 -11.65 -11.97
C ASN A 65 4.45 -11.37 -12.62
N TYR A 66 3.43 -11.03 -11.84
CA TYR A 66 2.05 -10.93 -12.35
C TYR A 66 1.92 -9.98 -13.54
N PHE A 67 2.51 -8.79 -13.45
CA PHE A 67 2.50 -7.80 -14.52
C PHE A 67 3.47 -8.09 -15.69
N ASN A 68 4.31 -9.12 -15.56
CA ASN A 68 5.12 -9.65 -16.66
C ASN A 68 4.43 -10.77 -17.45
N ARG A 69 3.22 -11.18 -17.05
CA ARG A 69 2.46 -12.15 -17.83
C ARG A 69 1.84 -11.50 -19.07
N THR A 70 1.96 -12.17 -20.21
CA THR A 70 1.45 -11.68 -21.50
C THR A 70 -0.06 -11.53 -21.53
N ASP A 71 -0.80 -12.40 -20.83
CA ASP A 71 -2.26 -12.32 -20.73
C ASP A 71 -2.71 -11.13 -19.87
N VAL A 72 -1.98 -10.84 -18.78
CA VAL A 72 -2.22 -9.64 -17.95
C VAL A 72 -1.95 -8.38 -18.76
N GLN A 73 -0.82 -8.32 -19.48
CA GLN A 73 -0.47 -7.17 -20.32
C GLN A 73 -1.49 -6.93 -21.44
N LYS A 74 -1.93 -7.99 -22.13
CA LYS A 74 -3.01 -7.89 -23.13
C LYS A 74 -4.31 -7.37 -22.53
N THR A 75 -4.69 -7.89 -21.36
CA THR A 75 -5.96 -7.51 -20.71
C THR A 75 -5.94 -6.06 -20.21
N SER A 76 -4.78 -5.58 -19.73
CA SER A 76 -4.61 -4.18 -19.29
C SER A 76 -4.32 -3.21 -20.42
N ASN A 77 -4.24 -3.68 -21.67
CA ASN A 77 -3.75 -2.92 -22.83
C ASN A 77 -2.34 -2.33 -22.62
N ALA A 78 -1.51 -2.98 -21.80
CA ALA A 78 -0.11 -2.61 -21.66
C ALA A 78 0.69 -3.23 -22.83
N PRO A 79 1.63 -2.49 -23.44
CA PRO A 79 2.55 -3.07 -24.41
C PRO A 79 3.43 -4.13 -23.74
N PRO A 80 3.97 -5.11 -24.50
CA PRO A 80 4.95 -6.06 -23.99
C PRO A 80 6.11 -5.34 -23.32
N THR A 81 6.27 -5.55 -22.02
CA THR A 81 7.25 -4.82 -21.20
C THR A 81 7.81 -5.70 -20.10
N ASN A 82 8.95 -5.29 -19.54
CA ASN A 82 9.50 -5.84 -18.30
C ASN A 82 9.10 -4.93 -17.14
N TYR A 83 8.00 -5.29 -16.48
CA TYR A 83 7.46 -4.58 -15.35
C TYR A 83 8.43 -4.54 -14.16
N MET A 84 8.51 -3.37 -13.54
CA MET A 84 9.17 -3.13 -12.26
C MET A 84 8.35 -2.14 -11.43
N VAL A 85 8.29 -2.33 -10.11
CA VAL A 85 7.51 -1.46 -9.20
C VAL A 85 8.10 -0.05 -9.15
N CYS A 86 9.43 0.03 -9.11
CA CYS A 86 10.17 1.28 -9.14
C CYS A 86 11.26 1.18 -10.22
N SER A 87 11.41 2.22 -11.03
CA SER A 87 12.54 2.32 -11.96
C SER A 87 13.66 3.10 -11.30
N GLY A 88 14.79 2.44 -11.07
CA GLY A 88 16.05 3.12 -10.73
C GLY A 88 16.81 3.61 -11.98
N GLN A 89 16.29 3.32 -13.17
CA GLN A 89 16.97 3.56 -14.45
C GLN A 89 16.42 4.79 -15.18
N TYR A 90 15.26 5.32 -14.77
CA TYR A 90 14.65 6.49 -15.39
C TYR A 90 14.77 7.71 -14.48
N GLU A 91 15.46 8.74 -14.96
CA GLU A 91 15.41 10.08 -14.39
C GLU A 91 14.08 10.73 -14.77
N PHE A 92 13.05 10.54 -13.95
CA PHE A 92 11.76 11.22 -14.15
C PHE A 92 11.89 12.75 -14.15
N PHE A 93 12.88 13.27 -13.42
CA PHE A 93 13.28 14.67 -13.42
C PHE A 93 14.74 14.77 -13.88
N PRO A 94 15.00 15.10 -15.17
CA PRO A 94 16.35 15.33 -15.65
C PRO A 94 17.04 16.43 -14.82
N GLY A 95 18.11 16.09 -14.10
CA GLY A 95 18.77 17.01 -13.17
C GLY A 95 18.08 17.19 -11.80
N GLY A 96 17.20 16.26 -11.43
CA GLY A 96 16.52 16.18 -10.13
C GLY A 96 15.28 17.07 -10.01
N ASP A 97 14.45 16.76 -9.00
CA ASP A 97 13.34 17.64 -8.61
C ASP A 97 13.90 18.86 -7.88
N LYS A 98 13.63 20.06 -8.44
CA LYS A 98 14.05 21.36 -7.88
C LYS A 98 12.92 22.10 -7.17
N SER A 99 11.76 21.48 -7.04
CA SER A 99 10.63 22.07 -6.36
C SER A 99 10.93 22.22 -4.86
N THR A 100 10.34 23.25 -4.26
CA THR A 100 10.38 23.39 -2.80
C THR A 100 9.57 22.27 -2.16
N PRO A 101 9.99 21.74 -0.99
CA PRO A 101 9.23 20.69 -0.29
C PRO A 101 7.76 21.07 -0.14
N SER A 102 6.87 20.13 -0.51
CA SER A 102 5.43 20.34 -0.51
C SER A 102 4.87 20.72 0.86
N GLY A 103 5.54 20.28 1.94
CA GLY A 103 5.19 20.62 3.32
C GLY A 103 5.35 22.10 3.71
N LEU A 104 6.10 22.90 2.95
CA LEU A 104 6.39 24.30 3.33
C LEU A 104 5.35 25.30 2.83
N ARG A 105 4.84 25.12 1.61
CA ARG A 105 3.90 26.09 1.00
C ARG A 105 2.69 25.41 0.36
N PRO A 106 2.83 24.42 -0.54
CA PRO A 106 1.67 23.80 -1.18
C PRO A 106 0.68 23.17 -0.18
N LEU A 107 1.17 22.38 0.77
CA LEU A 107 0.31 21.65 1.71
C LEU A 107 -0.45 22.60 2.67
N PRO A 108 0.18 23.57 3.35
CA PRO A 108 -0.56 24.54 4.17
C PRO A 108 -1.65 25.30 3.39
N ASN A 109 -1.36 25.69 2.15
CA ASN A 109 -2.29 26.42 1.29
C ASN A 109 -3.55 25.60 0.96
N VAL A 110 -3.39 24.29 0.70
CA VAL A 110 -4.52 23.38 0.45
C VAL A 110 -5.34 23.16 1.72
N ILE A 111 -4.69 22.99 2.88
CA ILE A 111 -5.36 22.84 4.18
C ILE A 111 -6.27 24.05 4.45
N GLU A 112 -5.72 25.26 4.35
CA GLU A 112 -6.46 26.50 4.64
C GLU A 112 -7.62 26.74 3.67
N LYS A 113 -7.41 26.51 2.38
CA LYS A 113 -8.43 26.83 1.36
C LYS A 113 -9.56 25.82 1.26
N THR A 114 -9.27 24.54 1.51
CA THR A 114 -10.26 23.47 1.32
C THR A 114 -11.01 23.16 2.60
N ASN A 115 -10.39 23.38 3.76
CA ASN A 115 -10.88 22.91 5.06
C ASN A 115 -11.33 21.42 5.05
N ASN A 116 -10.74 20.63 4.13
CA ASN A 116 -11.13 19.26 3.83
C ASN A 116 -9.88 18.46 3.41
N THR A 117 -8.86 18.48 4.28
CA THR A 117 -7.60 17.76 4.07
C THR A 117 -7.40 16.77 5.20
N ILE A 118 -7.14 15.50 4.87
CA ILE A 118 -6.81 14.44 5.82
C ILE A 118 -5.33 14.09 5.63
N ILE A 119 -4.55 14.10 6.70
CA ILE A 119 -3.16 13.63 6.73
C ILE A 119 -3.13 12.33 7.53
N GLY A 120 -2.72 11.24 6.89
CA GLY A 120 -2.55 9.94 7.53
C GLY A 120 -1.09 9.51 7.49
N HIS A 121 -0.59 8.97 8.60
CA HIS A 121 0.73 8.38 8.70
C HIS A 121 0.65 7.05 9.45
N GLY A 122 1.37 6.03 8.97
CA GLY A 122 1.36 4.71 9.57
C GLY A 122 2.24 4.68 10.81
N ALA A 123 1.69 4.30 11.96
CA ALA A 123 2.43 4.29 13.23
C ALA A 123 3.63 3.31 13.28
N LEU A 124 3.77 2.44 12.27
CA LEU A 124 4.85 1.46 12.13
C LEU A 124 5.74 1.75 10.91
N ASP A 125 5.57 2.92 10.28
CA ASP A 125 6.49 3.41 9.28
C ASP A 125 7.69 4.05 9.99
N PHE A 126 8.88 3.49 9.78
CA PHE A 126 10.13 3.98 10.36
C PHE A 126 10.98 4.75 9.34
N LEU A 127 10.50 4.90 8.10
CA LEU A 127 11.21 5.63 7.06
C LEU A 127 10.86 7.12 7.05
N LEU A 128 9.59 7.43 7.32
CA LEU A 128 9.08 8.80 7.41
C LEU A 128 8.76 9.12 8.88
N PHE A 129 9.26 10.25 9.40
CA PHE A 129 9.12 10.69 10.79
C PHE A 129 8.58 12.13 10.88
#